data_AF-A0A0L7KXY9-F1
#
_entry.id   AF-A0A0L7KXY9-F1
#
_cell.length_a   1.000
_cell.length_b   1.000
_cell.length_c   1.000
_cell.angle_alpha   90.00
_cell.angle_beta   90.00
_cell.angle_gamma   90.00
#
_symmetry.space_group_name_H-M   'P 1'
#
loop_
_entity.id
_entity.type
_entity.pdbx_description
1 polymer ?
#
loop_
_entity_poly.entity_id
_entity_poly.type
_entity_poly.pdbx_seq_one_letter_code
_entity_poly.pdbx_strand_id
1 'polypeptide(L)'
;MITKSKCDESYTNKYDGVDLAEILASERLLNGYVSCLLGAGPCTPDGNELKSEYSSDGSYKREYLTRLHPEQEKSTNKSKEYEENLKDKLIE
;
A
#
# COMPACT_ATOMS: atom_id res chain seq x y z
N MET A 1 -21.29 -41.28 4.29
CA MET A 1 -20.12 -41.43 3.41
C MET A 1 -19.67 -40.03 2.99
N ILE A 2 -18.41 -39.71 3.31
CA ILE A 2 -17.52 -38.62 2.85
C ILE A 2 -18.13 -37.21 2.70
N THR A 3 -17.85 -36.37 3.68
CA THR A 3 -18.05 -34.90 3.67
C THR A 3 -17.05 -34.23 2.73
N LYS A 4 -17.56 -33.48 1.75
CA LYS A 4 -16.77 -32.77 0.73
C LYS A 4 -15.88 -31.70 1.40
N SER A 5 -14.57 -31.94 1.40
CA SER A 5 -13.57 -30.97 1.83
C SER A 5 -13.58 -29.77 0.89
N LYS A 6 -13.78 -28.56 1.41
CA LYS A 6 -13.50 -27.31 0.69
C LYS A 6 -12.09 -26.90 1.01
N CYS A 7 -11.13 -27.43 0.24
CA CYS A 7 -9.79 -26.89 0.16
C CYS A 7 -9.20 -27.39 -1.17
N ASP A 8 -9.68 -26.81 -2.25
CA ASP A 8 -8.89 -26.64 -3.46
C ASP A 8 -8.62 -25.14 -3.55
N GLU A 9 -7.82 -24.62 -2.61
CA GLU A 9 -7.18 -23.32 -2.80
C GLU A 9 -6.03 -23.54 -3.77
N SER A 10 -6.36 -23.67 -5.05
CA SER A 10 -5.37 -23.67 -6.12
C SER A 10 -4.61 -22.33 -6.05
N TYR A 11 -3.28 -22.40 -6.03
CA TYR A 11 -2.45 -21.21 -6.18
C TYR A 11 -2.86 -20.44 -7.43
N THR A 12 -2.88 -19.11 -7.34
CA THR A 12 -3.25 -18.28 -8.48
C THR A 12 -2.10 -18.28 -9.49
N ASN A 13 -2.40 -18.70 -10.71
CA ASN A 13 -1.48 -18.65 -11.86
C ASN A 13 -1.44 -17.26 -12.51
N LYS A 14 -1.99 -16.25 -11.83
CA LYS A 14 -2.14 -14.89 -12.35
C LYS A 14 -0.79 -14.20 -12.56
N TYR A 15 0.23 -14.63 -11.80
CA TYR A 15 1.56 -14.01 -11.77
C TYR A 15 2.65 -14.85 -12.48
N ASP A 16 2.29 -15.97 -13.11
CA ASP A 16 3.26 -16.89 -13.73
C ASP A 16 4.02 -16.27 -14.92
N GLY A 17 3.48 -15.20 -15.51
CA GLY A 17 4.10 -14.46 -16.60
C GLY A 17 5.11 -13.38 -16.17
N VAL A 18 5.29 -13.17 -14.87
CA VAL A 18 6.15 -12.09 -14.35
C VAL A 18 7.57 -12.61 -14.12
N ASP A 19 8.54 -12.08 -14.87
CA ASP A 19 9.96 -12.38 -14.64
C ASP A 19 10.51 -11.58 -13.45
N LEU A 20 10.51 -12.21 -12.28
CA LEU A 20 11.06 -11.63 -11.05
C LEU A 20 12.58 -11.41 -11.14
N ALA A 21 13.31 -12.26 -11.86
CA ALA A 21 14.76 -12.12 -11.97
C ALA A 21 15.12 -10.86 -12.77
N GLU A 22 14.39 -10.58 -13.85
CA GLU A 22 14.56 -9.36 -14.64
C GLU A 22 14.21 -8.10 -13.81
N ILE A 23 13.08 -8.13 -13.10
CA ILE A 23 12.63 -7.00 -12.28
C ILE A 23 13.63 -6.68 -11.17
N LEU A 24 14.13 -7.71 -10.49
CA LEU A 24 15.09 -7.55 -9.39
C LEU A 24 16.50 -7.17 -9.89
N ALA A 25 16.87 -7.57 -11.11
CA ALA A 25 18.14 -7.19 -11.71
C ALA A 25 18.14 -5.75 -12.25
N SER A 26 16.98 -5.20 -12.57
CA SER A 26 16.85 -3.85 -13.13
C SER A 26 16.36 -2.84 -12.08
N GLU A 27 17.24 -1.93 -11.66
CA GLU A 27 16.89 -0.85 -10.74
C GLU A 27 15.74 0.02 -11.28
N ARG A 28 15.67 0.23 -12.60
CA ARG A 28 14.59 0.98 -13.23
C ARG A 28 13.23 0.27 -13.06
N LEU A 29 13.18 -1.03 -13.34
CA LEU A 29 11.94 -1.81 -13.21
C LEU A 29 11.53 -1.90 -11.74
N LEU A 30 12.47 -2.28 -10.86
CA LEU A 30 12.25 -2.37 -9.42
C LEU A 30 11.68 -1.07 -8.86
N ASN A 31 12.30 0.08 -9.18
CA ASN A 31 11.82 1.39 -8.72
C ASN A 31 10.42 1.73 -9.26
N GLY A 32 10.08 1.28 -10.47
CA GLY A 32 8.73 1.41 -11.02
C GLY A 32 7.69 0.64 -10.21
N TYR A 33 7.96 -0.64 -9.92
CA TYR A 33 7.07 -1.48 -9.10
C TYR A 33 6.94 -0.95 -7.66
N VAL A 34 8.05 -0.54 -7.04
CA VAL A 34 8.03 0.04 -5.69
C VAL A 34 7.23 1.36 -5.66
N SER A 35 7.47 2.26 -6.62
CA SER A 35 6.75 3.55 -6.71
C SER A 35 5.26 3.35 -6.92
N CYS A 36 4.89 2.38 -7.75
CA CYS A 36 3.51 1.97 -7.97
C CYS A 36 2.81 1.53 -6.66
N LEU A 37 3.44 0.62 -5.91
CA LEU A 37 2.91 0.09 -4.66
C LEU A 37 2.77 1.16 -3.58
N LEU A 38 3.68 2.14 -3.56
CA LEU A 38 3.62 3.30 -2.67
C LEU A 38 2.60 4.35 -3.14
N GLY A 39 2.18 4.32 -4.40
CA GLY A 39 1.28 5.31 -5.01
C GLY A 39 1.98 6.62 -5.35
N ALA A 40 3.30 6.60 -5.51
CA ALA A 40 4.14 7.75 -5.85
C ALA A 40 4.46 7.83 -7.36
N GLY A 41 3.93 6.91 -8.17
CA GLY A 41 4.22 6.85 -9.60
C GLY A 41 3.27 5.94 -10.38
N PRO A 42 3.51 5.82 -11.70
CA PRO A 42 2.72 4.97 -12.59
C PRO A 42 2.91 3.48 -12.26
N CYS A 43 1.85 2.70 -12.50
CA CYS A 43 1.85 1.25 -12.29
C CYS A 43 1.83 0.49 -13.62
N THR A 44 2.58 -0.59 -13.69
CA THR A 44 2.40 -1.61 -14.73
C THR A 44 1.09 -2.38 -14.50
N PRO A 45 0.55 -3.08 -15.51
CA PRO A 45 -0.63 -3.93 -15.33
C PRO A 45 -0.45 -4.91 -14.16
N ASP A 46 0.66 -5.65 -14.15
CA ASP A 46 0.98 -6.61 -13.09
C ASP A 46 1.19 -5.93 -11.74
N GLY A 47 1.80 -4.74 -11.74
CA GLY A 47 1.98 -3.93 -10.53
C GLY A 47 0.66 -3.44 -9.94
N ASN A 48 -0.33 -3.12 -10.77
CA ASN A 48 -1.68 -2.78 -10.33
C ASN A 48 -2.41 -3.99 -9.74
N GLU A 49 -2.24 -5.16 -10.33
CA GLU A 49 -2.82 -6.39 -9.81
C GLU A 49 -2.22 -6.76 -8.46
N LEU A 50 -0.88 -6.73 -8.37
CA LEU A 50 -0.15 -6.90 -7.12
C LEU A 50 -0.62 -5.87 -6.09
N LYS A 51 -0.72 -4.60 -6.47
CA LYS A 51 -1.25 -3.57 -5.58
C LYS A 51 -2.65 -3.91 -5.13
N SER A 52 -3.57 -4.35 -5.99
CA SER A 52 -4.95 -4.65 -5.62
C SER A 52 -5.08 -5.81 -4.63
N GLU A 53 -4.27 -6.86 -4.81
CA GLU A 53 -4.25 -8.04 -3.94
C GLU A 53 -3.76 -7.67 -2.54
N TYR A 54 -2.64 -6.95 -2.48
CA TYR A 54 -1.99 -6.60 -1.21
C TYR A 54 -2.56 -5.33 -0.56
N SER A 55 -3.23 -4.44 -1.31
CA SER A 55 -3.86 -3.21 -0.77
C SER A 55 -5.11 -3.47 0.06
N SER A 56 -5.61 -4.71 0.09
CA SER A 56 -6.77 -5.13 0.88
C SER A 56 -6.56 -4.91 2.39
N ASP A 57 -5.34 -5.05 2.89
CA ASP A 57 -5.03 -4.86 4.32
C ASP A 57 -4.28 -3.57 4.64
N GLY A 58 -3.64 -2.93 3.66
CA GLY A 58 -2.85 -1.71 3.86
C GLY A 58 -1.70 -1.84 4.88
N SER A 59 -1.43 -3.04 5.40
CA SER A 59 -0.48 -3.29 6.48
C SER A 59 0.94 -2.97 6.05
N TYR A 60 1.33 -3.36 4.83
CA TYR A 60 2.66 -3.13 4.29
C TYR A 60 2.97 -1.63 4.11
N LYS A 61 2.00 -0.86 3.59
CA LYS A 61 2.17 0.58 3.37
C LYS A 61 2.21 1.32 4.70
N ARG A 62 1.38 0.93 5.67
CA ARG A 62 1.34 1.55 6.99
C ARG A 62 2.62 1.27 7.78
N GLU A 63 3.06 0.02 7.85
CA GLU A 63 4.26 -0.37 8.60
C GLU A 63 5.54 0.23 8.00
N TYR A 64 5.67 0.26 6.66
CA TYR A 64 6.80 0.91 5.99
C TYR A 64 6.86 2.41 6.29
N LEU A 65 5.71 3.09 6.24
CA LEU A 65 5.62 4.52 6.58
C LEU A 65 5.90 4.78 8.06
N THR A 66 5.46 3.92 8.96
CA THR A 66 5.77 3.99 10.40
C THR A 66 7.26 3.82 10.67
N ARG A 67 7.96 2.94 9.92
CA ARG A 67 9.40 2.70 10.10
C ARG A 67 10.29 3.80 9.51
N LEU A 68 9.88 4.45 8.43
CA LEU A 68 10.64 5.56 7.82
C LEU A 68 10.43 6.91 8.52
N HIS A 69 9.28 7.08 9.18
CA HIS A 69 8.92 8.34 9.83
C HIS A 69 8.42 8.09 11.26
N PRO A 70 9.31 8.00 12.27
CA PRO A 70 8.87 8.13 13.65
C PRO A 70 8.22 9.51 13.94
N GLU A 71 8.35 10.50 13.05
CA GLU A 71 7.92 11.90 13.29
C GLU A 71 6.86 12.47 12.32
N GLN A 72 6.23 11.68 11.44
CA GLN A 72 5.18 12.21 10.53
C GLN A 72 3.74 11.85 10.93
N GLU A 73 3.52 11.37 12.16
CA GLU A 73 2.18 11.38 12.79
C GLU A 73 1.78 12.80 13.26
N LYS A 74 2.01 13.83 12.44
CA LYS A 74 1.48 15.19 12.64
C LYS A 74 0.67 15.69 11.44
N SER A 75 0.19 14.80 10.55
CA SER A 75 -0.63 15.21 9.39
C SER A 75 -2.14 15.00 9.54
N THR A 76 -2.65 14.56 10.69
CA THR A 76 -4.12 14.46 10.89
C THR A 76 -4.67 15.25 12.07
N ASN A 77 -3.83 15.91 12.88
CA ASN A 77 -4.28 16.76 13.98
C ASN A 77 -3.87 18.24 13.90
N LYS A 78 -3.13 18.69 12.86
CA LYS A 78 -2.79 20.11 12.75
C LYS A 78 -3.94 20.98 12.21
N SER A 79 -4.78 20.42 11.33
CA SER A 79 -5.93 21.13 10.76
C SER A 79 -7.12 21.24 11.73
N LYS A 80 -7.29 20.29 12.65
CA LYS A 80 -8.36 20.34 13.67
C LYS A 80 -8.04 21.32 14.80
N GLU A 81 -6.77 21.40 15.20
CA GLU A 81 -6.29 22.36 16.22
C GLU A 81 -6.45 23.82 15.76
N TYR A 82 -6.31 24.11 14.46
CA TYR A 82 -6.51 25.48 13.93
C TYR A 82 -7.98 25.92 13.89
N GLU A 83 -8.91 24.99 13.64
CA GLU A 83 -10.35 25.27 13.60
C GLU A 83 -10.94 25.48 15.01
N GLU A 84 -10.43 24.76 16.01
CA GLU A 84 -10.86 24.88 17.40
C GLU A 84 -10.38 26.20 18.03
N ASN A 85 -9.09 26.54 17.82
CA ASN A 85 -8.51 27.80 18.29
C ASN A 85 -9.11 29.08 17.64
N LEU A 86 -9.78 28.95 16.48
CA LEU A 86 -10.45 30.08 15.83
C LEU A 86 -11.85 30.34 16.42
N LYS A 87 -12.51 29.31 16.96
CA LYS A 87 -13.83 29.44 17.60
C LYS A 87 -13.73 30.16 18.95
N ASP A 88 -12.65 29.93 19.69
CA ASP A 88 -12.41 30.59 20.98
C ASP A 88 -12.05 32.08 20.84
N LYS A 89 -11.54 32.52 19.68
CA LYS A 89 -11.23 33.93 19.39
C LYS A 89 -12.41 34.77 18.91
N LEU A 90 -13.54 34.15 18.59
CA LEU A 90 -14.75 34.83 18.11
C LEU A 90 -15.82 35.00 19.21
N ILE A 91 -15.47 34.66 20.46
CA ILE A 91 -16.35 34.78 21.64
C ILE A 91 -15.89 35.93 22.58
N GLU A 92 -14.89 36.72 22.21
CA GLU A 92 -14.55 38.01 22.87
C GLU A 92 -15.00 39.22 22.05
#